data_AF-A0A937ZMS2-F1
#
_entry.id   AF-A0A937ZMS2-F1
#
_cell.length_a   1.000
_cell.length_b   1.000
_cell.length_c   1.000
_cell.angle_alpha   90.00
_cell.angle_beta   90.00
_cell.angle_gamma   90.00
#
_symmetry.space_group_name_H-M   'P 1'
#
loop_
_entity.id
_entity.type
_entity.pdbx_description
1 polymer ?
#
loop_
_entity_poly.entity_id
_entity_poly.type
_entity_poly.pdbx_seq_one_letter_code
_entity_poly.pdbx_strand_id
1 'polypeptide(L)'
;MKPETVLSQPPRVLTQTQREHFFETGYLLLPAILPADWLARLREATGELVERSRSLTHSDAVYDLEAGHTAAAPRLRRMVNPSVHHPAIWQYVSDGIVADIAADLLGADVKFLDTQLNFKW
;
A
#
# COMPACT_ATOMS: atom_id res chain seq x y z
N MET A 1 -20.87 -2.69 -5.49
CA MET A 1 -21.65 -1.46 -5.74
C MET A 1 -21.62 -1.18 -7.23
N LYS A 2 -22.66 -0.61 -7.85
CA LYS A 2 -22.60 -0.28 -9.28
C LYS A 2 -21.85 1.06 -9.48
N PRO A 3 -21.09 1.24 -10.58
CA PRO A 3 -20.36 2.49 -10.85
C PRO A 3 -21.24 3.74 -10.79
N GLU A 4 -22.49 3.68 -11.27
CA GLU A 4 -23.38 4.84 -11.27
C GLU A 4 -23.70 5.32 -9.85
N THR A 5 -23.81 4.37 -8.90
CA THR A 5 -24.00 4.69 -7.48
C THR A 5 -22.79 5.41 -6.91
N VAL A 6 -21.58 4.93 -7.20
CA VAL A 6 -20.33 5.55 -6.73
C VAL A 6 -20.19 6.96 -7.32
N LEU A 7 -20.33 7.10 -8.65
CA LEU A 7 -20.14 8.37 -9.36
C LEU A 7 -21.18 9.44 -9.01
N SER A 8 -22.36 9.04 -8.52
CA SER A 8 -23.36 9.99 -8.02
C SER A 8 -22.97 10.68 -6.71
N GLN A 9 -22.00 10.14 -5.96
CA GLN A 9 -21.48 10.75 -4.75
C GLN A 9 -20.37 11.76 -5.07
N PRO A 10 -20.29 12.88 -4.31
CA PRO A 10 -19.22 13.85 -4.50
C PRO A 10 -17.86 13.20 -4.22
N PRO A 11 -16.83 13.48 -5.05
CA PRO A 11 -15.49 12.96 -4.80
C PRO A 11 -14.84 13.63 -3.58
N ARG A 12 -13.93 12.91 -2.94
CA ARG A 12 -13.07 13.39 -1.86
C ARG A 12 -11.75 13.93 -2.38
N VAL A 13 -11.12 13.21 -3.32
CA VAL A 13 -9.77 13.51 -3.81
C VAL A 13 -9.67 13.43 -5.33
N LEU A 14 -10.28 12.41 -5.95
CA LEU A 14 -10.19 12.17 -7.40
C LEU A 14 -11.10 13.12 -8.18
N THR A 15 -10.67 13.53 -9.37
CA THR A 15 -11.56 14.23 -10.29
C THR A 15 -12.61 13.28 -10.88
N GLN A 16 -13.73 13.81 -11.34
CA GLN A 16 -14.76 13.00 -11.99
C GLN A 16 -14.20 12.20 -13.18
N THR A 17 -13.40 12.84 -14.03
CA THR A 17 -12.74 12.20 -15.18
C THR A 17 -11.80 11.06 -14.76
N GLN A 18 -11.07 11.20 -13.64
CA GLN A 18 -10.22 10.11 -13.13
C GLN A 18 -11.04 8.91 -12.66
N ARG A 19 -12.18 9.15 -12.00
CA ARG A 19 -13.09 8.09 -11.55
C ARG A 19 -13.74 7.36 -12.72
N GLU A 20 -14.22 8.11 -13.72
CA GLU A 20 -14.76 7.56 -14.97
C GLU A 20 -13.71 6.72 -15.70
N HIS A 21 -12.48 7.22 -15.84
CA HIS A 21 -11.38 6.47 -16.44
C HIS A 21 -11.13 5.14 -15.73
N PHE A 22 -11.12 5.13 -14.40
CA PHE A 22 -10.95 3.88 -13.63
C PHE A 22 -12.05 2.86 -13.94
N PHE A 23 -13.31 3.29 -14.04
CA PHE A 23 -14.41 2.38 -14.37
C PHE A 23 -14.39 1.90 -15.83
N GLU A 24 -13.83 2.69 -16.74
CA GLU A 24 -13.67 2.32 -18.15
C GLU A 24 -12.48 1.38 -18.39
N THR A 25 -11.35 1.62 -17.73
CA THR A 25 -10.08 0.93 -18.02
C THR A 25 -9.64 -0.07 -16.96
N GLY A 26 -10.23 -0.01 -15.77
CA GLY A 26 -9.89 -0.87 -14.64
C GLY A 26 -8.64 -0.44 -13.86
N TYR A 27 -8.03 0.71 -14.16
CA TYR A 27 -6.88 1.23 -13.41
C TYR A 27 -6.79 2.77 -13.46
N LEU A 28 -5.93 3.34 -12.61
CA LEU A 28 -5.67 4.76 -12.58
C LEU A 28 -4.19 5.05 -12.29
N LEU A 29 -3.62 6.04 -12.96
CA LEU A 29 -2.30 6.59 -12.67
C LEU A 29 -2.46 7.97 -12.05
N LEU A 30 -1.91 8.14 -10.84
CA LEU A 30 -1.94 9.40 -10.09
C LEU A 30 -0.51 9.88 -9.82
N PRO A 31 0.07 10.72 -10.69
CA PRO A 31 1.44 11.19 -10.54
C PRO A 31 1.61 12.02 -9.27
N ALA A 32 2.64 11.72 -8.48
CA ALA A 32 3.02 12.48 -7.28
C ALA A 32 1.87 12.74 -6.28
N ILE A 33 0.89 11.83 -6.22
CA ILE A 33 -0.27 11.96 -5.31
C ILE A 33 0.11 11.86 -3.84
N LEU A 34 1.23 11.17 -3.54
CA LEU A 34 1.72 11.01 -2.19
C LEU A 34 2.62 12.20 -1.81
N PRO A 35 2.33 12.91 -0.70
CA PRO A 35 3.22 13.91 -0.15
C PRO A 35 4.63 13.35 0.13
N ALA A 36 5.66 14.19 -0.05
CA ALA A 36 7.06 13.76 0.03
C ALA A 36 7.45 13.25 1.43
N ASP A 37 6.86 13.81 2.49
CA ASP A 37 7.04 13.39 3.88
C ASP A 37 6.46 12.00 4.13
N TRP A 38 5.27 11.72 3.60
CA TRP A 38 4.69 10.37 3.64
C TRP A 38 5.55 9.35 2.89
N LEU A 39 6.03 9.70 1.70
CA LEU A 39 6.93 8.84 0.94
C LEU A 39 8.21 8.52 1.73
N ALA A 40 8.80 9.52 2.39
CA ALA A 40 9.98 9.33 3.23
C ALA A 40 9.69 8.37 4.41
N ARG A 41 8.58 8.59 5.14
CA ARG A 41 8.18 7.72 6.26
C ARG A 41 7.94 6.27 5.84
N LEU A 42 7.27 6.04 4.71
CA LEU A 42 7.02 4.68 4.20
C LEU A 42 8.31 3.99 3.78
N ARG A 43 9.27 4.73 3.22
CA ARG A 43 10.61 4.20 2.89
C ARG A 43 11.40 3.82 4.13
N GLU A 44 11.39 4.67 5.15
CA GLU A 44 12.03 4.40 6.45
C GLU A 44 11.43 3.15 7.09
N ALA A 45 10.10 3.09 7.21
CA ALA A 45 9.37 1.94 7.73
C ALA A 45 9.71 0.64 6.97
N THR A 46 9.77 0.71 5.64
CA THR A 46 10.14 -0.44 4.80
C THR A 46 11.59 -0.86 5.06
N GLY A 47 12.50 0.10 5.23
CA GLY A 47 13.90 -0.16 5.55
C GLY A 47 14.06 -0.86 6.91
N GLU A 48 13.34 -0.42 7.94
CA GLU A 48 13.33 -1.08 9.24
C GLU A 48 12.84 -2.54 9.15
N LEU A 49 11.79 -2.78 8.36
CA LEU A 49 11.25 -4.13 8.18
C LEU A 49 12.24 -5.06 7.46
N VAL A 50 12.98 -4.53 6.48
CA VAL A 50 14.11 -5.24 5.84
C VAL A 50 15.22 -5.49 6.86
N GLU A 51 15.58 -4.52 7.69
CA GLU A 51 16.63 -4.66 8.69
C GLU A 51 16.30 -5.76 9.73
N ARG A 52 15.05 -5.83 10.19
CA ARG A 52 14.56 -6.90 11.07
C ARG A 52 14.72 -8.29 10.46
N SER A 53 14.74 -8.41 9.13
CA SER A 53 14.90 -9.70 8.48
C SER A 53 16.31 -10.28 8.57
N ARG A 54 17.34 -9.50 8.93
CA ARG A 54 18.73 -10.00 9.02
C ARG A 54 18.93 -11.19 9.94
N SER A 55 18.13 -11.30 10.99
CA SER A 55 18.21 -12.42 11.94
C SER A 55 17.52 -13.69 11.42
N LEU A 56 16.83 -13.62 10.28
CA LEU A 56 16.08 -14.74 9.72
C LEU A 56 16.97 -15.53 8.78
N THR A 57 16.88 -16.86 8.88
CA THR A 57 17.60 -17.79 7.99
C THR A 57 16.66 -18.57 7.08
N HIS A 58 15.35 -18.52 7.36
CA HIS A 58 14.30 -19.20 6.60
C HIS A 58 13.05 -18.31 6.58
N SER A 59 12.24 -18.45 5.53
CA SER A 59 10.94 -17.77 5.44
C SER A 59 9.96 -18.29 6.49
N ASP A 60 9.02 -17.43 6.88
CA ASP A 60 7.88 -17.77 7.73
C ASP A 60 6.57 -17.19 7.14
N ALA A 61 5.51 -17.13 7.96
CA ALA A 61 4.20 -16.62 7.55
C ALA A 61 4.18 -15.10 7.26
N VAL A 62 5.14 -14.35 7.78
CA VAL A 62 5.23 -12.89 7.69
C VAL A 62 6.31 -12.49 6.68
N TYR A 63 7.50 -13.07 6.81
CA TYR A 63 8.68 -12.77 6.03
C TYR A 63 8.96 -13.89 5.01
N ASP A 64 8.92 -13.52 3.75
CA ASP A 64 9.29 -14.37 2.64
C ASP A 64 10.66 -13.94 2.14
N LEU A 65 11.71 -14.70 2.49
CA LEU A 65 13.09 -14.39 2.13
C LEU A 65 13.34 -14.65 0.64
N GLU A 66 14.18 -13.83 0.01
CA GLU A 66 14.61 -14.08 -1.36
C GLU A 66 15.87 -14.96 -1.39
N ALA A 67 16.12 -15.62 -2.52
CA ALA A 67 17.39 -16.29 -2.78
C ALA A 67 18.57 -15.32 -2.61
N GLY A 68 19.58 -15.75 -1.85
CA GLY A 68 20.75 -14.92 -1.51
C GLY A 68 20.55 -14.01 -0.29
N HIS A 69 19.43 -14.11 0.43
CA HIS A 69 19.27 -13.47 1.73
C HIS A 69 20.39 -13.90 2.70
N THR A 70 21.05 -12.93 3.33
CA THR A 70 21.97 -13.17 4.45
C THR A 70 21.85 -12.04 5.48
N ALA A 71 22.36 -12.27 6.68
CA ALA A 71 22.45 -11.21 7.69
C ALA A 71 23.28 -10.01 7.22
N ALA A 72 24.26 -10.17 6.33
CA ALA A 72 25.05 -9.07 5.78
C ALA A 72 24.34 -8.35 4.62
N ALA A 73 23.56 -9.09 3.82
CA ALA A 73 22.80 -8.62 2.69
C ALA A 73 21.33 -9.08 2.81
N PRO A 74 20.50 -8.41 3.64
CA PRO A 74 19.12 -8.80 3.85
C PRO A 74 18.31 -8.59 2.57
N ARG A 75 17.65 -9.65 2.12
CA ARG A 75 16.77 -9.63 0.94
C ARG A 75 15.44 -10.30 1.23
N LEU A 76 14.35 -9.57 1.02
CA LEU A 76 12.99 -10.10 1.10
C LEU A 76 12.43 -10.26 -0.31
N ARG A 77 11.69 -11.32 -0.58
CA ARG A 77 10.83 -11.42 -1.76
C ARG A 77 9.52 -10.68 -1.52
N ARG A 78 8.92 -10.92 -0.34
CA ARG A 78 7.65 -10.31 0.09
C ARG A 78 7.56 -10.22 1.61
N MET A 79 6.76 -9.29 2.11
CA MET A 79 6.27 -9.28 3.49
C MET A 79 4.75 -9.22 3.51
N VAL A 80 4.12 -10.12 4.28
CA VAL A 80 2.67 -10.19 4.45
C VAL A 80 2.23 -9.25 5.57
N ASN A 81 1.16 -8.50 5.35
CA ASN A 81 0.52 -7.61 6.32
C ASN A 81 1.47 -6.67 7.10
N PRO A 82 2.36 -5.93 6.42
CA PRO A 82 3.31 -5.03 7.07
C PRO A 82 2.62 -3.93 7.91
N SER A 83 1.37 -3.58 7.63
CA SER A 83 0.58 -2.65 8.46
C SER A 83 0.37 -3.15 9.89
N VAL A 84 0.30 -4.47 10.12
CA VAL A 84 0.19 -5.05 11.49
C VAL A 84 1.54 -4.98 12.22
N HIS A 85 2.65 -4.89 11.49
CA HIS A 85 4.01 -4.96 12.02
C HIS A 85 4.72 -3.60 12.10
N HIS A 86 4.12 -2.54 11.53
CA HIS A 86 4.72 -1.20 11.52
C HIS A 86 3.66 -0.08 11.59
N PRO A 87 3.71 0.79 12.62
CA PRO A 87 2.68 1.81 12.85
C PRO A 87 2.58 2.86 11.73
N ALA A 88 3.71 3.26 11.12
CA ALA A 88 3.66 4.19 9.98
C ALA A 88 2.92 3.64 8.76
N ILE A 89 2.97 2.31 8.53
CA ILE A 89 2.25 1.68 7.43
C ILE A 89 0.76 1.57 7.78
N TRP A 90 0.43 1.23 9.02
CA TRP A 90 -0.96 1.27 9.51
C TRP A 90 -1.57 2.67 9.34
N GLN A 91 -0.88 3.69 9.83
CA GLN A 91 -1.35 5.08 9.75
C GLN A 91 -1.55 5.52 8.30
N TYR A 92 -0.68 5.09 7.38
CA TYR A 92 -0.87 5.41 5.96
C TYR A 92 -2.13 4.77 5.37
N VAL A 93 -2.43 3.50 5.69
CA VAL A 93 -3.62 2.84 5.12
C VAL A 93 -4.92 3.24 5.80
N SER A 94 -4.87 3.69 7.06
CA SER A 94 -6.05 4.14 7.80
C SER A 94 -6.36 5.63 7.57
N ASP A 95 -5.34 6.49 7.61
CA ASP A 95 -5.48 7.94 7.66
C ASP A 95 -4.92 8.64 6.42
N GLY A 96 -4.18 7.91 5.58
CA GLY A 96 -3.55 8.44 4.38
C GLY A 96 -4.53 8.56 3.22
N ILE A 97 -4.09 9.30 2.19
CA ILE A 97 -4.86 9.60 0.97
C ILE A 97 -5.40 8.36 0.23
N VAL A 98 -4.80 7.18 0.46
CA VAL A 98 -5.25 5.92 -0.13
C VAL A 98 -6.66 5.53 0.31
N ALA A 99 -7.06 5.85 1.53
CA ALA A 99 -8.41 5.56 2.03
C ALA A 99 -9.46 6.40 1.30
N ASP A 100 -9.16 7.68 1.05
CA ASP A 100 -10.05 8.57 0.30
C ASP A 100 -10.11 8.23 -1.19
N ILE A 101 -8.97 7.85 -1.78
CA ILE A 101 -8.94 7.31 -3.15
C ILE A 101 -9.79 6.05 -3.25
N ALA A 102 -9.69 5.13 -2.29
CA ALA A 102 -10.51 3.93 -2.25
C ALA A 102 -12.00 4.28 -2.11
N ALA A 103 -12.36 5.24 -1.26
CA ALA A 103 -13.75 5.69 -1.10
C ALA A 103 -14.32 6.30 -2.40
N ASP A 104 -13.51 7.05 -3.16
CA ASP A 104 -13.93 7.63 -4.44
C ASP A 104 -14.22 6.59 -5.52
N LEU A 105 -13.62 5.40 -5.42
CA LEU A 105 -13.75 4.30 -6.39
C LEU A 105 -14.70 3.18 -5.95
N LEU A 106 -14.84 2.96 -4.63
CA LEU A 106 -15.60 1.84 -4.07
C LEU A 106 -16.89 2.26 -3.34
N GLY A 107 -17.05 3.56 -3.06
CA GLY A 107 -18.10 4.14 -2.23
C GLY A 107 -17.61 4.48 -0.82
N ALA A 108 -18.38 5.27 -0.05
CA ALA A 108 -17.95 5.83 1.23
C ALA A 108 -17.58 4.79 2.32
N ASP A 109 -18.19 3.60 2.27
CA ASP A 109 -18.04 2.54 3.30
C ASP A 109 -16.97 1.52 2.90
N VAL A 110 -15.71 1.95 2.90
CA VAL A 110 -14.56 1.06 2.65
C VAL A 110 -14.05 0.40 3.92
N LYS A 111 -13.60 -0.85 3.78
CA LYS A 111 -12.89 -1.58 4.82
C LYS A 111 -11.51 -1.95 4.32
N PHE A 112 -10.48 -1.59 5.08
CA PHE A 112 -9.14 -2.09 4.88
C PHE A 112 -9.07 -3.60 5.17
N LEU A 113 -8.51 -4.39 4.24
CA LEU A 113 -8.41 -5.85 4.35
C LEU A 113 -6.98 -6.28 4.71
N ASP A 114 -6.03 -6.04 3.81
CA ASP A 114 -4.65 -6.48 3.95
C ASP A 114 -3.66 -5.55 3.24
N THR A 115 -2.37 -5.79 3.47
CA THR A 115 -1.25 -5.09 2.82
C THR A 115 -0.16 -6.08 2.46
N GLN A 116 0.63 -5.77 1.45
CA GLN A 116 1.83 -6.53 1.09
C GLN A 116 2.93 -5.58 0.63
N LEU A 117 4.17 -5.85 1.06
CA LEU A 117 5.36 -5.27 0.46
C LEU A 117 5.98 -6.32 -0.46
N ASN A 118 6.10 -6.00 -1.74
CA ASN A 118 6.72 -6.86 -2.74
C ASN A 118 8.01 -6.20 -3.22
N PHE A 119 9.13 -6.91 -3.10
CA PHE A 119 10.45 -6.36 -3.37
C PHE A 119 11.02 -6.90 -4.67
N LYS A 120 11.90 -6.10 -5.28
CA LYS A 120 12.74 -6.46 -6.43
C LYS A 120 14.12 -5.87 -6.17
N TRP A 121 15.15 -6.72 -6.17
CA TRP A 121 16.54 -6.38 -5.87
C TRP A 121 17.40 -6.33 -7.12
#